data_AF-A0A9D2KMK3-F1
#
_entry.id   AF-A0A9D2KMK3-F1
#
_cell.length_a   1.000
_cell.length_b   1.000
_cell.length_c   1.000
_cell.angle_alpha   90.00
_cell.angle_beta   90.00
_cell.angle_gamma   90.00
#
_symmetry.space_group_name_H-M   'P 1'
#
loop_
_entity.id
_entity.type
_entity.pdbx_description
1 polymer ?
#
loop_
_entity_poly.entity_id
_entity_poly.type
_entity_poly.pdbx_seq_one_letter_code
_entity_poly.pdbx_strand_id
1 'polypeptide(L)' 'MIISYTPISIDRETLTIMGVPFPSLEAWESAAAAIGSNMFEGYQPTKRGIEIIRDYTTGKISFDAFIPAAKHKAYREGR' A
#
# COMPACT_ATOMS: atom_id res chain seq x y z
N MET A 1 22.33 -9.51 -5.20
CA MET A 1 21.29 -8.76 -5.94
C MET A 1 21.09 -7.45 -5.19
N ILE A 2 21.49 -6.31 -5.74
CA ILE A 2 21.21 -5.01 -5.11
C ILE A 2 19.75 -4.70 -5.46
N ILE A 3 18.86 -4.66 -4.46
CA ILE A 3 17.48 -4.21 -4.66
C ILE A 3 17.55 -2.68 -4.80
N SER A 4 17.36 -2.19 -6.02
CA SER A 4 17.34 -0.76 -6.31
C SER A 4 16.11 -0.11 -5.67
N TYR A 5 16.32 0.91 -4.83
CA TYR A 5 15.22 1.72 -4.32
C TYR A 5 14.46 2.38 -5.48
N THR A 6 13.17 2.08 -5.58
CA THR A 6 12.27 2.74 -6.54
C THR A 6 11.38 3.71 -5.75
N PRO A 7 11.56 5.03 -5.90
CA PRO A 7 10.70 6.00 -5.24
C PRO A 7 9.26 5.86 -5.74
N ILE A 8 8.31 6.01 -4.83
CA ILE A 8 6.88 6.09 -5.16
C ILE A 8 6.38 7.52 -4.98
N SER A 9 5.35 7.88 -5.74
CA SER A 9 4.67 9.16 -5.58
C SER A 9 3.91 9.18 -4.25
N ILE A 10 4.20 10.18 -3.41
CA ILE A 10 3.48 10.49 -2.18
C ILE A 10 3.18 11.99 -2.15
N ASP A 11 2.02 12.36 -1.62
CA ASP A 11 1.63 13.75 -1.45
C ASP A 11 0.85 13.90 -0.14
N ARG A 12 1.40 14.68 0.79
CA ARG A 12 0.82 14.93 2.10
C ARG A 12 -0.25 16.02 2.07
N GLU A 13 -0.19 16.96 1.12
CA GLU A 13 -1.20 18.02 1.00
C GLU A 13 -2.53 17.44 0.51
N THR A 14 -2.47 16.53 -0.47
CA THR A 14 -3.65 15.84 -1.00
C THR A 14 -3.97 14.51 -0.32
N LEU A 15 -3.14 14.09 0.66
CA LEU A 15 -3.24 12.81 1.36
C LEU A 15 -3.29 11.62 0.39
N THR A 16 -2.41 11.61 -0.61
CA THR A 16 -2.34 10.53 -1.60
C THR A 16 -1.04 9.74 -1.52
N ILE A 17 -1.14 8.44 -1.81
CA ILE A 17 0.01 7.54 -2.04
C ILE A 17 -0.24 6.84 -3.38
N MET A 18 0.64 7.02 -4.37
CA MET A 18 0.46 6.53 -5.74
C MET A 18 -0.90 6.94 -6.36
N GLY A 19 -1.36 8.16 -6.04
CA GLY A 19 -2.66 8.69 -6.47
C GLY A 19 -3.89 8.05 -5.78
N VAL A 20 -3.70 7.26 -4.73
CA VAL A 20 -4.77 6.72 -3.89
C VAL A 20 -5.02 7.67 -2.72
N PRO A 21 -6.21 8.28 -2.61
CA PRO A 21 -6.52 9.21 -1.53
C PRO A 21 -6.83 8.47 -0.23
N PHE A 22 -6.42 9.06 0.89
CA PHE A 22 -6.68 8.62 2.26
C PHE A 22 -7.67 9.56 2.96
N PRO A 23 -8.53 9.05 3.85
CA PRO A 23 -9.60 9.84 4.46
C PRO A 23 -9.11 10.81 5.54
N SER A 24 -7.91 10.61 6.08
CA SER A 24 -7.33 11.44 7.13
C SER A 24 -5.81 11.42 7.09
N LEU A 25 -5.19 12.43 7.70
CA LEU A 25 -3.74 12.49 7.87
C LEU A 25 -3.23 11.28 8.65
N GLU A 26 -3.92 10.88 9.72
CA GLU A 26 -3.57 9.72 10.53
C GLU A 26 -3.54 8.42 9.69
N ALA A 27 -4.58 8.19 8.87
CA ALA A 27 -4.64 7.02 8.00
C ALA A 27 -3.53 7.04 6.94
N TRP A 28 -3.20 8.22 6.42
CA TRP A 28 -2.11 8.41 5.46
C TRP A 28 -0.74 8.15 6.09
N GLU A 29 -0.46 8.73 7.27
CA GLU A 29 0.82 8.57 7.98
C GLU A 29 1.05 7.11 8.40
N SER A 30 0.01 6.46 8.93
CA SER A 30 0.05 5.04 9.29
C SER A 30 0.35 4.15 8.08
N ALA A 31 -0.34 4.37 6.96
CA ALA A 31 -0.10 3.61 5.74
C ALA A 31 1.27 3.88 5.14
N ALA A 32 1.71 5.14 5.07
CA ALA A 32 3.01 5.54 4.55
C ALA A 32 4.15 4.89 5.34
N ALA A 33 4.07 4.86 6.67
CA ALA A 33 5.04 4.20 7.53
C ALA A 33 5.11 2.68 7.28
N ALA A 34 3.96 2.00 7.23
CA ALA A 34 3.89 0.56 6.97
C ALA A 34 4.41 0.19 5.57
N ILE A 35 4.05 0.98 4.55
CA ILE A 35 4.53 0.77 3.18
C ILE A 35 6.05 1.00 3.12
N GLY A 36 6.53 2.10 3.71
CA GLY A 36 7.95 2.44 3.74
C GLY A 36 8.80 1.35 4.40
N SER A 37 8.40 0.86 5.57
CA SER A 37 9.09 -0.24 6.26
C SER A 37 9.19 -1.48 5.38
N ASN A 38 8.09 -1.90 4.76
CA ASN A 38 8.08 -3.06 3.88
C ASN A 38 8.89 -2.85 2.59
N MET A 39 8.95 -1.62 2.07
CA MET A 39 9.80 -1.29 0.91
C MET A 39 11.28 -1.48 1.20
N PHE A 40 11.74 -1.21 2.43
CA PHE A 40 13.13 -1.52 2.84
C PHE A 40 13.42 -3.03 2.86
N GLU A 41 12.38 -3.86 2.97
CA GLU A 41 12.47 -5.33 2.91
C GLU A 41 12.26 -5.88 1.48
N GLY A 42 12.12 -5.00 0.48
CA GLY A 42 11.95 -5.38 -0.92
C GLY A 42 10.50 -5.46 -1.41
N TYR A 43 9.53 -5.03 -0.61
CA TYR A 43 8.15 -4.91 -1.09
C TYR A 43 8.04 -3.83 -2.17
N GLN A 44 7.44 -4.21 -3.31
CA GLN A 44 7.12 -3.27 -4.38
C GLN A 44 5.61 -2.97 -4.36
N PRO A 45 5.20 -1.79 -3.87
CA PRO A 45 3.80 -1.41 -3.86
C PRO A 45 3.28 -1.18 -5.28
N THR A 46 2.01 -1.53 -5.48
CA THR A 46 1.25 -1.16 -6.68
C THR A 46 0.05 -0.33 -6.26
N LYS A 47 -0.49 0.48 -7.16
CA LYS A 47 -1.68 1.30 -6.88
C LYS A 47 -2.83 0.47 -6.28
N ARG A 48 -3.09 -0.71 -6.83
CA ARG A 48 -4.12 -1.64 -6.31
C ARG A 48 -3.77 -2.18 -4.92
N GLY A 49 -2.50 -2.47 -4.67
CA GLY A 49 -2.04 -2.85 -3.32
C GLY A 49 -2.28 -1.74 -2.30
N ILE A 50 -2.02 -0.48 -2.67
CA ILE A 50 -2.29 0.68 -1.82
C ILE A 50 -3.79 0.83 -1.54
N GLU A 51 -4.65 0.66 -2.55
CA GLU A 51 -6.11 0.66 -2.36
C GLU A 51 -6.58 -0.39 -1.35
N ILE A 52 -6.05 -1.61 -1.44
CA ILE A 52 -6.38 -2.72 -0.54
C ILE A 52 -5.91 -2.42 0.89
N ILE A 53 -4.68 -1.91 1.04
CA ILE A 53 -4.13 -1.52 2.35
C ILE A 53 -5.00 -0.42 2.97
N ARG A 54 -5.30 0.64 2.23
CA ARG A 54 -6.17 1.73 2.69
C ARG A 54 -7.54 1.20 3.10
N ASP A 55 -8.19 0.43 2.24
CA ASP A 55 -9.55 -0.06 2.50
C ASP A 55 -9.57 -0.94 3.77
N TYR A 56 -8.49 -1.69 4.05
CA TYR A 56 -8.35 -2.46 5.28
C TYR A 56 -8.09 -1.56 6.50
N THR A 57 -7.11 -0.65 6.44
CA THR A 57 -6.73 0.21 7.58
C THR A 57 -7.82 1.21 7.97
N THR A 58 -8.72 1.53 7.05
CA THR A 58 -9.89 2.41 7.27
C THR A 58 -11.16 1.64 7.64
N GLY A 59 -11.08 0.31 7.77
CA GLY A 59 -12.21 -0.54 8.17
C GLY A 59 -13.27 -0.75 7.08
N LYS A 60 -13.00 -0.33 5.83
CA LYS A 60 -13.91 -0.55 4.70
C LYS A 60 -13.98 -2.00 4.26
N ILE A 61 -12.90 -2.76 4.45
CA ILE A 61 -12.89 -4.22 4.29
C ILE A 61 -12.41 -4.89 5.58
N SER A 62 -12.97 -6.06 5.89
CA SER A 62 -12.52 -6.88 7.02
C SER A 62 -11.17 -7.55 6.75
N PHE A 63 -10.55 -8.08 7.80
CA PHE A 63 -9.35 -8.90 7.67
C PHE A 63 -9.57 -10.12 6.75
N ASP A 64 -10.72 -10.80 6.88
CA ASP A 64 -11.07 -11.95 6.03
C ASP A 64 -11.20 -11.58 4.55
N ALA A 65 -11.62 -10.35 4.24
CA ALA A 65 -11.67 -9.83 2.88
C ALA A 65 -10.30 -9.33 2.39
N PHE A 66 -9.45 -8.83 3.29
CA PHE A 66 -8.10 -8.37 3.00
C PHE A 66 -7.18 -9.52 2.53
N ILE A 67 -7.20 -10.67 3.22
CA ILE A 67 -6.32 -11.82 2.90
C ILE A 67 -6.42 -12.28 1.44
N PRO A 68 -7.59 -12.60 0.88
CA PRO A 68 -7.69 -13.01 -0.51
C PRO A 68 -7.36 -11.87 -1.48
N ALA A 69 -7.71 -10.62 -1.16
CA ALA A 69 -7.37 -9.47 -1.99
C ALA A 69 -5.86 -9.25 -2.09
N ALA A 70 -5.14 -9.38 -0.98
CA ALA A 70 -3.69 -9.29 -0.92
C ALA A 70 -2.99 -10.48 -1.60
N LYS A 71 -3.50 -11.71 -1.42
CA LYS A 71 -2.96 -12.92 -2.07
C LYS A 71 -3.14 -12.93 -3.59
N HIS A 72 -4.26 -12.39 -4.10
CA HIS A 72 -4.52 -12.32 -5.53
C HIS A 72 -3.52 -11.38 -6.27
N LYS A 73 -2.86 -10.46 -5.55
CA LYS A 73 -1.71 -9.69 -6.06
C LYS A 73 -0.47 -10.57 -6.20
N ALA A 74 -0.12 -11.33 -5.16
CA ALA A 74 1.09 -12.15 -5.12
C ALA A 74 1.19 -13.19 -6.25
N TYR A 75 0.05 -13.66 -6.77
CA TYR A 75 0.00 -14.70 -7.81
C TYR A 75 -0.09 -14.18 -9.27
N ARG A 76 -0.39 -12.88 -9.50
CA ARG A 76 -0.52 -12.31 -10.86
C ARG A 76 0.72 -11.58 -11.36
N GLU A 77 1.63 -11.19 -10.49
CA GLU A 77 2.93 -10.59 -10.84
C GLU A 77 4.05 -11.65 -11.03
N GLY A 78 3.73 -12.94 -10.82
CA GLY A 78 4.63 -14.09 -10.98
C GLY A 78 4.43 -14.90 -12.26
N ARG A 79 3.86 -14.30 -13.33
CA ARG A 79 3.81 -14.89 -14.68
C ARG A 79 4.42 -13.97 -15.70
#